data_AF-A0A0W0ZPL4-F1
#
_entry.id   AF-A0A0W0ZPL4-F1
#
_cell.length_a   1.000
_cell.length_b   1.000
_cell.length_c   1.000
_cell.angle_alpha   90.00
_cell.angle_beta   90.00
_cell.angle_gamma   90.00
#
_symmetry.space_group_name_H-M   'P 1'
#
loop_
_entity.id
_entity.type
_entity.pdbx_description
1 polymer ?
#
loop_
_entity_poly.entity_id
_entity_poly.type
_entity_poly.pdbx_seq_one_letter_code
_entity_poly.pdbx_strand_id
1 'polypeptide(L)' 'MLTERIHNTLVKIGLPHLPQDTSATLEQGGLDSLMLALLIIELEREFKIKIPVMPLVKEHYESISSIEKHLIELGAK' A
#
# COMPACT_ATOMS: atom_id res chain seq x y z
N MET A 1 5.71 12.96 -3.95
CA MET A 1 5.04 12.24 -5.08
C MET A 1 4.12 11.16 -4.52
N LEU A 2 3.15 10.60 -5.27
CA LEU A 2 2.20 9.59 -4.74
C LEU A 2 2.95 8.36 -4.17
N THR A 3 3.94 7.86 -4.92
CA THR A 3 4.88 6.81 -4.53
C THR A 3 5.58 7.07 -3.18
N GLU A 4 6.04 8.30 -2.94
CA GLU A 4 6.74 8.69 -1.70
C GLU A 4 5.79 8.67 -0.49
N ARG A 5 4.53 9.08 -0.69
CA ARG A 5 3.50 9.02 0.35
C ARG A 5 3.17 7.57 0.69
N ILE A 6 3.03 6.70 -0.31
CA ILE A 6 2.85 5.26 -0.13
C ILE A 6 4.01 4.66 0.66
N HIS A 7 5.25 5.01 0.28
CA HIS A 7 6.44 4.56 0.99
C HIS A 7 6.43 5.00 2.46
N ASN A 8 6.08 6.25 2.74
CA ASN A 8 5.96 6.74 4.12
C ASN A 8 4.88 6.01 4.91
N THR A 9 3.75 5.65 4.28
CA THR A 9 2.70 4.83 4.89
C THR A 9 3.22 3.44 5.25
N LEU A 10 3.98 2.79 4.36
CA LEU A 10 4.57 1.48 4.59
C LEU A 10 5.59 1.51 5.76
N VAL A 11 6.44 2.52 5.82
CA VAL A 11 7.36 2.71 6.96
C VAL A 11 6.59 2.92 8.27
N LYS A 12 5.51 3.71 8.23
CA LYS A 12 4.68 4.02 9.41
C LYS A 12 4.01 2.79 10.02
N ILE A 13 3.62 1.81 9.21
CA ILE A 13 3.02 0.57 9.69
C ILE A 13 4.05 -0.46 10.18
N GLY A 14 5.35 -0.15 10.11
CA GLY A 14 6.41 -1.01 10.63
C GLY A 14 7.11 -1.87 9.58
N LEU A 15 7.11 -1.47 8.31
CA LEU A 15 7.94 -2.07 7.24
C LEU A 15 9.14 -1.15 6.94
N PRO A 16 10.23 -1.21 7.74
CA PRO A 16 11.37 -0.30 7.58
C PRO A 16 12.27 -0.65 6.39
N HIS A 17 12.25 -1.89 5.91
CA HIS A 17 13.11 -2.37 4.84
C HIS A 17 12.27 -2.61 3.58
N LEU A 18 11.95 -1.52 2.89
CA LEU A 18 11.24 -1.59 1.62
C LEU A 18 12.23 -1.78 0.47
N PRO A 19 11.88 -2.58 -0.54
CA PRO A 19 12.69 -2.69 -1.74
C PRO A 19 12.78 -1.33 -2.44
N GLN A 20 13.95 -1.01 -2.97
CA GLN A 20 14.14 0.21 -3.77
C GLN A 20 13.40 0.14 -5.11
N ASP A 21 13.23 -1.07 -5.64
CA ASP A 21 12.42 -1.33 -6.82
C ASP A 21 10.93 -1.34 -6.43
N THR A 22 10.17 -0.40 -6.98
CA THR A 22 8.72 -0.25 -6.72
C THR A 22 7.88 -1.40 -7.28
N SER A 23 8.46 -2.26 -8.13
CA SER A 23 7.84 -3.46 -8.68
C SER A 23 8.17 -4.72 -7.89
N ALA A 24 9.06 -4.63 -6.90
CA ALA A 24 9.38 -5.78 -6.05
C ALA A 24 8.24 -6.11 -5.09
N THR A 25 8.16 -7.38 -4.73
CA THR A 25 7.09 -7.92 -3.87
C THR A 25 7.22 -7.42 -2.44
N LEU A 26 6.15 -6.86 -1.88
CA LEU A 26 6.10 -6.40 -0.49
C LEU A 26 5.99 -7.54 0.54
N GLU A 27 5.56 -8.73 0.13
CA GLU A 27 5.56 -9.92 1.00
C GLU A 27 6.97 -10.24 1.54
N GLN A 28 8.01 -10.07 0.71
CA GLN A 28 9.41 -10.25 1.15
C GLN A 28 9.83 -9.22 2.21
N GLY A 29 9.17 -8.06 2.24
CA GLY A 29 9.37 -7.03 3.26
C GLY A 29 8.61 -7.29 4.56
N GLY A 30 7.76 -8.32 4.62
CA GLY A 30 6.95 -8.66 5.80
C GLY A 30 5.51 -8.18 5.75
N LEU A 31 4.98 -7.84 4.56
CA LEU A 31 3.57 -7.48 4.40
C LEU A 31 2.67 -8.73 4.48
N ASP A 32 2.32 -9.15 5.69
CA ASP A 32 1.35 -10.21 5.95
C ASP A 32 -0.11 -9.70 5.97
N SER A 33 -1.07 -10.57 6.28
CA SER A 33 -2.50 -10.21 6.28
C SER A 33 -2.87 -9.17 7.35
N LEU A 34 -2.18 -9.14 8.49
CA LEU A 34 -2.41 -8.14 9.54
C LEU A 34 -1.82 -6.79 9.10
N MET A 35 -0.60 -6.82 8.56
CA MET A 35 0.08 -5.64 8.05
C MET A 35 -0.69 -5.02 6.87
N LEU A 36 -1.30 -5.83 6.02
CA LEU A 36 -2.17 -5.37 4.95
C LEU A 36 -3.41 -4.62 5.48
N ALA A 37 -4.04 -5.12 6.55
CA ALA A 37 -5.15 -4.42 7.17
C ALA A 37 -4.72 -3.05 7.72
N LEU A 38 -3.55 -2.98 8.37
CA LEU A 38 -2.98 -1.71 8.86
C LEU A 38 -2.63 -0.76 7.73
N LEU A 39 -2.05 -1.28 6.64
CA LEU A 39 -1.72 -0.51 5.44
C LEU A 39 -2.97 0.16 4.87
N ILE A 40 -4.06 -0.60 4.68
CA ILE A 40 -5.32 -0.09 4.13
C ILE A 40 -5.85 1.07 4.99
N ILE A 41 -5.86 0.92 6.31
CA ILE A 41 -6.32 1.97 7.24
C ILE A 41 -5.48 3.24 7.10
N GLU A 42 -4.15 3.12 7.03
CA GLU A 42 -3.27 4.27 6.91
C GLU A 42 -3.32 4.90 5.50
N LEU A 43 -3.54 4.12 4.44
CA LEU A 43 -3.77 4.64 3.09
C LEU A 43 -5.09 5.41 2.99
N GLU A 44 -6.19 4.89 3.55
CA GLU A 44 -7.47 5.63 3.62
C GLU A 44 -7.29 6.96 4.34
N ARG A 45 -6.54 6.98 5.44
CA ARG A 45 -6.24 8.19 6.22
C ARG A 45 -5.39 9.18 5.44
N GLU A 46 -4.30 8.71 4.83
CA GLU A 46 -3.34 9.53 4.09
C GLU A 46 -3.96 10.17 2.84
N PHE A 47 -4.71 9.38 2.07
CA PHE A 47 -5.27 9.82 0.79
C PHE A 47 -6.71 10.33 0.91
N LYS A 48 -7.34 10.22 2.09
CA LYS A 48 -8.74 10.62 2.35
C LYS A 48 -9.73 9.95 1.40
N ILE A 49 -9.47 8.69 1.06
CA ILE A 49 -10.31 7.84 0.20
C ILE A 49 -10.90 6.67 1.00
N LYS A 50 -11.81 5.93 0.36
CA LYS A 50 -12.29 4.64 0.85
C LYS A 50 -11.80 3.50 -0.03
N ILE A 51 -11.25 2.47 0.59
CA ILE A 51 -10.69 1.30 -0.06
C ILE A 51 -11.62 0.11 0.23
N PRO A 52 -12.30 -0.43 -0.79
CA PRO A 52 -13.17 -1.59 -0.61
C PRO A 52 -12.36 -2.81 -0.19
N VAL A 53 -12.69 -3.41 0.96
CA VAL A 53 -12.03 -4.63 1.47
C VAL A 53 -12.82 -5.92 1.23
N MET A 54 -13.96 -5.82 0.53
CA MET A 54 -14.79 -6.97 0.16
C MET A 54 -15.19 -6.87 -1.33
N PRO A 55 -14.63 -7.72 -2.21
CA PRO A 55 -13.54 -8.67 -1.95
C PRO A 55 -12.18 -7.97 -1.80
N LEU A 56 -11.33 -8.46 -0.89
CA LEU A 56 -9.94 -8.03 -0.81
C LEU A 56 -9.14 -8.70 -1.93
N VAL A 57 -8.67 -7.91 -2.88
CA VAL A 57 -7.87 -8.36 -4.03
C VAL A 57 -6.40 -8.15 -3.69
N LYS A 58 -5.65 -9.25 -3.45
CA LYS A 58 -4.25 -9.18 -2.97
C LYS A 58 -3.31 -8.54 -3.99
N GLU A 59 -3.61 -8.72 -5.27
CA GLU A 59 -2.86 -8.24 -6.43
C GLU A 59 -2.72 -6.71 -6.43
N HIS A 60 -3.66 -5.99 -5.79
CA HIS A 60 -3.54 -4.54 -5.63
C HIS A 60 -2.43 -4.13 -4.64
N TYR A 61 -1.94 -5.04 -3.81
CA TYR A 61 -0.99 -4.77 -2.73
C TYR A 61 0.32 -5.57 -2.85
N GLU A 62 0.59 -6.17 -4.01
CA GLU A 62 1.81 -6.94 -4.25
C GLU A 62 3.07 -6.08 -4.27
N SER A 63 2.99 -4.87 -4.82
CA SER A 63 4.12 -3.95 -4.98
C SER A 63 3.72 -2.50 -4.70
N ILE A 64 4.69 -1.59 -4.59
CA ILE A 64 4.39 -0.15 -4.48
C ILE A 64 3.67 0.33 -5.74
N SER A 65 4.07 -0.16 -6.92
CA SER A 65 3.45 0.19 -8.21
C SER A 65 2.01 -0.29 -8.33
N SER A 66 1.67 -1.48 -7.81
CA SER A 66 0.29 -1.96 -7.80
C SER A 66 -0.60 -1.13 -6.87
N ILE A 67 -0.07 -0.76 -5.70
CA ILE A 67 -0.77 0.11 -4.74
C ILE A 67 -1.03 1.48 -5.37
N GLU A 68 0.01 2.09 -5.96
CA GLU A 68 -0.11 3.38 -6.63
C GLU A 68 -1.20 3.36 -7.71
N LYS A 69 -1.20 2.35 -8.58
CA LYS A 69 -2.23 2.18 -9.60
C LYS A 69 -3.63 2.07 -8.98
N HIS A 70 -3.78 1.23 -7.97
CA HIS A 70 -5.07 1.02 -7.30
C HIS A 70 -5.59 2.32 -6.64
N LEU A 71 -4.72 3.07 -5.97
CA LEU A 71 -5.08 4.34 -5.35
C LEU A 71 -5.51 5.38 -6.38
N ILE A 72 -4.85 5.44 -7.54
CA ILE A 72 -5.24 6.32 -8.65
C ILE A 72 -6.63 5.94 -9.18
N GLU A 73 -6.91 4.65 -9.35
CA GLU A 73 -8.24 4.15 -9.77
C GLU A 73 -9.35 4.54 -8.77
N LEU A 74 -9.01 4.64 -7.48
CA LEU A 74 -9.90 5.11 -6.42
C LEU A 74 -9.95 6.65 -6.28
N GLY A 75 -9.20 7.38 -7.10
CA GLY A 75 -9.23 8.85 -7.15
C GLY A 75 -8.20 9.55 -6.24
N ALA A 76 -7.19 8.85 -5.74
CA ALA A 76 -6.08 9.48 -5.02
C ALA A 76 -5.25 10.40 -5.94
N LYS A 77 -4.76 11.51 -5.37
CA LYS A 77 -3.88 12.51 -6.01
C LYS A 77 -2.74 12.88 -5.08
#